data_AF-A0AAE1XHX7-F1
#
_entry.id   AF-A0AAE1XHX7-F1
#
_cell.length_a   1.000
_cell.length_b   1.000
_cell.length_c   1.000
_cell.angle_alpha   90.00
_cell.angle_beta   90.00
_cell.angle_gamma   90.00
#
_symmetry.space_group_name_H-M   'P 1'
#
loop_
_entity.id
_entity.type
_entity.pdbx_description
1 polymer ?
#
loop_
_entity_poly.entity_id
_entity_poly.type
_entity_poly.pdbx_seq_one_letter_code
_entity_poly.pdbx_strand_id
1 'polypeptide(L)'
;MQNYNSVGSSSGSAAGMEVDAVISARQQPAQKPNFPPLKPNKILDGQIQFRKIPVPERRLTPLKKYWLKIYTAIYDEMKIDICMKVKARMVMLKTLSDTPDISNLQKCDFCTPSCLALIH
;
A
#
# COMPACT_ATOMS: atom_id res chain seq x y z
N MET A 1 13.20 -19.76 69.32
CA MET A 1 13.49 -18.52 70.07
C MET A 1 14.55 -17.72 69.31
N GLN A 2 14.41 -16.39 69.37
CA GLN A 2 15.27 -15.36 68.78
C GLN A 2 16.76 -15.55 69.19
N ASN A 3 17.78 -15.15 68.41
CA ASN A 3 18.22 -13.76 68.31
C ASN A 3 19.15 -13.45 67.11
N TYR A 4 18.84 -12.28 66.56
CA TYR A 4 19.53 -11.25 65.76
C TYR A 4 21.03 -10.94 66.05
N ASN A 5 21.76 -10.55 64.99
CA ASN A 5 22.35 -9.20 64.77
C ASN A 5 23.19 -9.19 63.46
N SER A 6 22.90 -8.26 62.52
CA SER A 6 23.68 -7.02 62.24
C SER A 6 25.09 -7.33 61.73
N VAL A 7 25.55 -7.00 60.52
CA VAL A 7 25.84 -5.70 59.86
C VAL A 7 26.22 -6.08 58.39
N GLY A 8 25.91 -5.36 57.31
CA GLY A 8 26.45 -4.04 56.98
C GLY A 8 27.68 -4.13 56.04
N SER A 9 27.47 -3.73 54.77
CA SER A 9 28.43 -3.04 53.88
C SER A 9 29.57 -3.76 53.12
N SER A 10 29.72 -3.27 51.87
CA SER A 10 30.93 -3.23 51.02
C SER A 10 31.40 -4.58 50.46
N SER A 11 31.96 -4.72 49.26
CA SER A 11 32.44 -3.80 48.23
C SER A 11 32.67 -4.65 46.97
N GLY A 12 32.64 -4.02 45.80
CA GLY A 12 32.81 -4.71 44.52
C GLY A 12 34.13 -5.49 44.41
N SER A 13 34.07 -6.58 43.65
CA SER A 13 35.24 -7.13 42.97
C SER A 13 34.79 -7.69 41.63
N ALA A 14 35.18 -6.95 40.59
CA ALA A 14 35.06 -7.35 39.20
C ALA A 14 35.98 -8.56 38.97
N ALA A 15 35.36 -9.72 38.67
CA ALA A 15 36.08 -10.86 38.13
C ALA A 15 36.24 -10.67 36.61
N GLY A 16 37.49 -10.66 36.16
CA GLY A 16 37.91 -10.33 34.82
C GLY A 16 37.37 -11.28 33.74
N MET A 17 36.90 -10.68 32.65
CA MET A 17 36.89 -11.30 31.33
C MET A 17 38.13 -10.79 30.60
N GLU A 18 39.13 -11.65 30.49
CA GLU A 18 40.26 -11.51 29.57
C GLU A 18 39.71 -11.55 28.14
N VAL A 19 39.80 -10.43 27.43
CA VAL A 19 39.59 -10.36 25.98
C VAL A 19 40.94 -10.10 25.35
N ASP A 20 41.55 -11.17 24.83
CA ASP A 20 42.71 -11.07 23.96
C ASP A 20 42.33 -10.23 22.73
N ALA A 21 43.03 -9.11 22.59
CA ALA A 21 42.87 -8.20 21.48
C ALA A 21 43.73 -8.68 20.31
N VAL A 22 43.09 -9.16 19.24
CA VAL A 22 43.66 -9.04 17.90
C VAL A 22 42.66 -8.37 16.96
N ILE A 23 43.07 -7.20 16.49
CA ILE A 23 42.37 -6.29 15.59
C ILE A 23 42.44 -6.85 14.17
N SER A 24 41.31 -6.99 13.47
CA SER A 24 41.12 -6.38 12.13
C SER A 24 39.85 -6.81 11.39
N ALA A 25 38.98 -5.81 11.19
CA ALA A 25 38.31 -5.48 9.93
C ALA A 25 37.51 -6.56 9.17
N ARG A 26 36.18 -6.56 9.38
CA ARG A 26 35.22 -6.18 8.31
C ARG A 26 33.83 -5.96 8.88
N GLN A 27 33.60 -4.75 9.41
CA GLN A 27 32.25 -4.18 9.38
C GLN A 27 31.89 -4.00 7.91
N GLN A 28 31.10 -4.90 7.34
CA GLN A 28 30.40 -4.64 6.09
C GLN A 28 29.28 -3.63 6.44
N PRO A 29 29.35 -2.36 5.99
CA PRO A 29 28.19 -1.49 6.13
C PRO A 29 27.07 -2.14 5.32
N ALA A 30 25.92 -2.40 5.95
CA ALA A 30 24.73 -2.87 5.25
C ALA A 30 24.51 -1.95 4.05
N GLN A 31 24.77 -2.48 2.85
CA GLN A 31 24.67 -1.69 1.63
C GLN A 31 23.20 -1.29 1.50
N LYS A 32 22.95 0.00 1.68
CA LYS A 32 21.63 0.59 1.46
C LYS A 32 21.23 0.18 0.04
N PRO A 33 20.04 -0.41 -0.17
CA PRO A 33 19.60 -0.78 -1.51
C PRO A 33 19.69 0.47 -2.41
N ASN A 34 20.50 0.37 -3.46
CA ASN A 34 20.65 1.45 -4.43
C ASN A 34 19.42 1.43 -5.33
N PHE A 35 18.52 2.39 -5.15
CA PHE A 35 17.36 2.59 -6.02
C PHE A 35 17.75 3.60 -7.11
N PRO A 36 18.24 3.15 -8.28
CA PRO A 36 18.45 4.06 -9.39
C PRO A 36 17.12 4.74 -9.74
N PRO A 37 17.12 6.03 -10.11
CA PRO A 37 15.90 6.72 -10.50
C PRO A 37 15.18 5.94 -11.60
N LEU A 38 13.95 5.51 -11.31
CA LEU A 38 13.10 4.85 -12.30
C LEU A 38 12.88 5.84 -13.44
N LYS A 39 13.35 5.49 -14.64
CA LYS A 39 13.03 6.25 -15.85
C LYS A 39 11.50 6.20 -16.01
N PRO A 40 10.78 7.34 -16.05
CA PRO A 40 9.31 7.35 -16.09
C PRO A 40 8.75 6.56 -17.28
N ASN A 41 9.55 6.39 -18.33
CA ASN A 41 9.18 5.74 -19.59
C ASN A 41 9.20 4.20 -19.60
N LYS A 42 9.43 3.52 -18.45
CA LYS A 42 9.37 2.05 -18.37
C LYS A 42 8.27 1.48 -17.47
N ILE A 43 7.49 2.35 -16.84
CA ILE A 43 6.29 1.94 -16.09
C ILE A 43 5.06 1.94 -17.03
N LEU A 44 5.24 2.43 -18.26
CA LEU A 44 4.21 2.81 -19.24
C LEU A 44 4.26 1.98 -20.54
N ASP A 45 4.80 0.76 -20.55
CA ASP A 45 4.95 -0.08 -21.75
C ASP A 45 3.61 -0.60 -22.34
N GLY A 46 2.62 0.29 -22.53
CA GLY A 46 1.34 0.01 -23.20
C GLY A 46 0.49 -1.07 -22.55
N GLN A 47 0.87 -1.54 -21.36
CA GLN A 47 0.18 -2.63 -20.68
C GLN A 47 -1.15 -2.12 -20.13
N ILE A 48 -2.23 -2.67 -20.69
CA ILE A 48 -3.58 -2.43 -20.20
C ILE A 48 -3.67 -2.95 -18.77
N GLN A 49 -3.85 -2.02 -17.83
CA GLN A 49 -4.06 -2.36 -16.44
C GLN A 49 -5.53 -2.59 -16.17
N PHE A 50 -5.81 -3.60 -15.35
CA PHE A 50 -7.16 -3.92 -14.91
C PHE A 50 -7.24 -3.88 -13.39
N ARG A 51 -8.36 -3.35 -12.88
CA ARG A 51 -8.64 -3.36 -11.45
C ARG A 51 -10.08 -3.75 -11.17
N LYS A 52 -10.28 -4.53 -10.12
CA LYS A 52 -11.59 -5.04 -9.71
C LYS A 52 -11.95 -4.44 -8.35
N ILE A 53 -13.10 -3.79 -8.29
CA ILE A 53 -13.62 -3.17 -7.07
C ILE A 53 -14.90 -3.92 -6.68
N PRO A 54 -14.96 -4.57 -5.50
CA PRO A 54 -16.18 -5.18 -5.01
C PRO A 54 -17.21 -4.12 -4.61
N VAL A 55 -18.47 -4.34 -4.95
CA VAL A 55 -19.60 -3.45 -4.63
C VAL A 55 -20.60 -4.18 -3.73
N PRO A 56 -20.92 -3.62 -2.55
CA PRO A 56 -21.98 -4.15 -1.68
C PRO A 56 -23.36 -4.11 -2.34
N GLU A 57 -24.22 -5.07 -1.99
CA GLU A 57 -25.52 -5.29 -2.63
C GLU A 57 -26.47 -4.09 -2.56
N ARG A 58 -26.61 -3.48 -1.38
CA ARG A 58 -27.42 -2.27 -1.15
C ARG A 58 -27.03 -1.09 -2.05
N ARG A 59 -25.82 -1.10 -2.63
CA ARG A 59 -25.28 -0.02 -3.46
C ARG A 59 -25.40 -0.30 -4.96
N LEU A 60 -25.83 -1.49 -5.37
CA LEU A 60 -26.01 -1.83 -6.80
C LEU A 60 -27.19 -1.10 -7.43
N THR A 61 -28.28 -0.89 -6.68
CA THR A 61 -29.48 -0.18 -7.15
C THR A 61 -29.17 1.28 -7.52
N PRO A 62 -28.54 2.10 -6.65
CA PRO A 62 -28.15 3.45 -7.04
C PRO A 62 -27.06 3.44 -8.12
N LEU A 63 -26.11 2.49 -8.08
CA LEU A 63 -25.07 2.37 -9.11
C LEU A 63 -25.68 2.20 -10.51
N LYS A 64 -26.70 1.35 -10.65
CA LYS A 64 -27.43 1.15 -11.92
C LYS A 64 -28.12 2.42 -12.39
N LYS A 65 -28.78 3.16 -11.48
CA LYS A 65 -29.53 4.38 -11.80
C LYS A 65 -28.62 5.49 -12.35
N TYR A 66 -27.44 5.66 -11.76
CA TYR A 66 -26.50 6.73 -12.13
C TYR A 66 -25.34 6.24 -13.00
N TRP A 67 -25.38 4.99 -13.47
CA TRP A 67 -24.29 4.35 -14.19
C TRP A 67 -23.86 5.14 -15.43
N LEU A 68 -24.82 5.57 -16.25
CA LEU A 68 -24.55 6.33 -17.47
C LEU A 68 -23.79 7.61 -17.16
N LYS A 69 -24.19 8.34 -16.11
CA LYS A 69 -23.53 9.58 -15.69
C LYS A 69 -22.08 9.34 -15.23
N ILE A 70 -21.85 8.28 -14.46
CA ILE A 70 -20.51 7.89 -13.99
C ILE A 70 -19.63 7.45 -15.16
N TYR A 71 -20.17 6.63 -16.06
CA TYR A 71 -19.47 6.12 -17.23
C TYR A 71 -19.02 7.26 -18.14
N THR A 72 -19.93 8.18 -18.49
CA THR A 72 -19.62 9.31 -19.37
C THR A 72 -18.52 10.19 -18.78
N ALA A 73 -18.62 10.58 -17.51
CA ALA A 73 -17.61 11.43 -16.88
C ALA A 73 -16.21 10.81 -16.91
N ILE A 74 -16.10 9.51 -16.61
CA ILE A 74 -14.79 8.85 -16.54
C ILE A 74 -14.25 8.51 -17.94
N TYR A 75 -15.12 8.12 -18.87
CA TYR A 75 -14.73 7.84 -20.25
C TYR A 75 -14.25 9.11 -20.98
N ASP A 76 -14.91 10.25 -20.74
CA ASP A 76 -14.54 11.50 -21.41
C ASP A 76 -13.26 12.11 -20.86
N GLU A 77 -13.12 12.19 -19.53
CA GLU A 77 -11.96 12.82 -18.89
C GLU A 77 -10.73 11.92 -18.85
N MET A 78 -10.90 10.65 -18.46
CA MET A 78 -9.77 9.77 -18.14
C MET A 78 -9.52 8.71 -19.22
N LYS A 79 -10.46 8.52 -20.17
CA LYS A 79 -10.37 7.49 -21.22
C LYS A 79 -10.18 6.08 -20.64
N ILE A 80 -10.88 5.78 -19.54
CA ILE A 80 -10.88 4.47 -18.90
C ILE A 80 -12.20 3.76 -19.25
N ASP A 81 -12.12 2.49 -19.61
CA ASP A 81 -13.29 1.64 -19.79
C ASP A 81 -13.71 1.05 -18.45
N ILE A 82 -14.99 1.23 -18.13
CA ILE A 82 -15.58 0.80 -16.87
C ILE A 82 -16.74 -0.13 -17.18
N CYS A 83 -16.65 -1.34 -16.63
CA CYS A 83 -17.64 -2.39 -16.80
C CYS A 83 -18.19 -2.84 -15.45
N MET A 84 -19.50 -2.69 -15.23
CA MET A 84 -20.16 -3.26 -14.05
C MET A 84 -20.56 -4.73 -14.28
N LYS A 85 -20.02 -5.64 -13.47
CA LYS A 85 -20.42 -7.05 -13.39
C LYS A 85 -21.48 -7.22 -12.31
N VAL A 86 -22.75 -7.12 -12.70
CA VAL A 86 -23.90 -7.20 -11.77
C VAL A 86 -23.96 -8.54 -11.01
N LYS A 87 -23.69 -9.66 -11.69
CA LYS A 87 -23.71 -11.01 -11.06
C LYS A 87 -22.58 -11.19 -10.04
N ALA A 88 -21.38 -10.73 -10.37
CA ALA A 88 -20.22 -10.80 -9.48
C ALA A 88 -20.18 -9.67 -8.43
N ARG A 89 -21.11 -8.70 -8.54
CA ARG A 89 -21.16 -7.48 -7.72
C ARG A 89 -19.80 -6.76 -7.71
N MET A 90 -19.21 -6.62 -8.89
CA MET A 90 -17.89 -6.02 -9.07
C MET A 90 -17.91 -4.98 -10.18
N VAL A 91 -17.13 -3.92 -10.01
CA VAL A 91 -16.81 -2.97 -11.07
C VAL A 91 -15.40 -3.29 -11.57
N MET A 92 -15.28 -3.46 -12.88
CA MET A 92 -14.00 -3.64 -13.56
C MET A 92 -13.59 -2.31 -14.19
N LEU A 93 -12.38 -1.89 -13.90
CA LEU A 93 -11.72 -0.75 -14.52
C LEU A 93 -10.64 -1.28 -15.46
N LYS A 94 -10.59 -0.76 -16.68
CA LYS A 94 -9.64 -1.14 -17.71
C LYS A 94 -9.09 0.11 -18.37
N THR A 95 -7.77 0.27 -18.40
CA THR A 95 -7.14 1.37 -19.15
C THR A 95 -7.20 1.08 -20.65
N LEU A 96 -7.36 2.11 -21.46
CA LEU A 96 -7.23 2.02 -22.92
C LEU A 96 -5.82 2.44 -23.33
N SER A 97 -5.44 2.12 -24.57
CA SER A 97 -4.18 2.60 -25.16
C SER A 97 -4.15 4.14 -25.28
N ASP A 98 -5.32 4.77 -25.34
CA ASP A 98 -5.50 6.22 -25.39
C ASP A 98 -5.58 6.88 -24.00
N THR A 99 -5.43 6.11 -22.91
CA THR A 99 -5.41 6.66 -21.56
C THR A 99 -4.10 7.46 -21.34
N PRO A 100 -4.16 8.76 -21.02
CA PRO A 100 -2.96 9.60 -20.92
C PRO A 100 -2.08 9.24 -19.72
N ASP A 101 -2.69 8.77 -18.62
CA ASP A 101 -1.99 8.50 -17.37
C ASP A 101 -2.56 7.29 -16.61
N ILE A 102 -1.68 6.39 -16.17
CA ILE A 102 -2.02 5.25 -15.31
C ILE A 102 -2.59 5.70 -13.96
N SER A 103 -2.15 6.85 -13.45
CA SER A 103 -2.60 7.43 -12.18
C SER A 103 -4.12 7.66 -12.13
N ASN A 104 -4.78 7.76 -13.30
CA ASN A 104 -6.23 7.89 -13.37
C ASN A 104 -6.96 6.62 -12.92
N LEU A 105 -6.35 5.43 -13.08
CA LEU A 105 -6.91 4.18 -12.56
C LEU A 105 -7.04 4.24 -11.03
N GLN A 106 -5.98 4.73 -10.37
CA GLN A 106 -5.97 4.92 -8.93
C GLN A 106 -6.98 5.99 -8.48
N LYS A 107 -7.14 7.09 -9.22
CA LYS A 107 -8.19 8.09 -8.91
C LYS A 107 -9.60 7.49 -9.03
N CYS A 108 -9.83 6.70 -10.07
CA CYS A 108 -11.11 6.03 -10.30
C CYS A 108 -11.44 5.00 -9.20
N ASP A 109 -10.42 4.35 -8.62
CA ASP A 109 -10.58 3.46 -7.48
C ASP A 109 -11.11 4.16 -6.23
N PHE A 110 -10.77 5.43 -6.01
CA PHE A 110 -11.29 6.21 -4.89
C PHE A 110 -12.69 6.76 -5.16
N CYS A 111 -12.93 7.19 -6.40
CA CYS A 111 -14.20 7.77 -6.82
C CYS A 111 -15.36 6.76 -6.72
N THR A 112 -15.16 5.54 -7.19
CA THR A 112 -16.24 4.53 -7.26
C THR A 112 -16.83 4.18 -5.87
N PRO A 113 -16.04 3.78 -4.86
CA PRO A 113 -16.55 3.43 -3.54
C PRO A 113 -16.90 4.65 -2.68
N SER A 114 -16.35 5.85 -2.90
CA SER A 114 -16.74 7.05 -2.12
C SER A 114 -18.02 7.69 -2.66
N CYS A 115 -18.16 7.83 -3.99
CA CYS A 115 -19.37 8.39 -4.61
C CYS A 115 -20.58 7.51 -4.32
N LEU A 116 -20.41 6.18 -4.30
CA LEU A 116 -21.49 5.27 -3.90
C LEU A 116 -21.95 5.46 -2.43
N ALA A 117 -21.21 6.20 -1.60
CA ALA A 117 -21.53 6.40 -0.17
C ALA A 117 -22.32 7.70 0.03
N LEU A 118 -22.11 8.66 -0.88
CA LEU A 118 -22.73 9.97 -0.88
C LEU A 118 -24.02 10.06 -1.70
N ILE A 119 -24.37 9.04 -2.50
CA ILE A 119 -25.64 8.99 -3.26
C ILE A 119 -26.81 8.49 -2.36
N HIS A 120 -27.02 9.11 -1.20
CA HIS A 120 -28.21 8.90 -0.36
C HIS A 120 -29.03 10.18 -0.27
#